data_AF-A0A418GJ24-F1
#
_entry.id   AF-A0A418GJ24-F1
#
_cell.length_a   1.000
_cell.length_b   1.000
_cell.length_c   1.000
_cell.angle_alpha   90.00
_cell.angle_beta   90.00
_cell.angle_gamma   90.00
#
_symmetry.space_group_name_H-M   'P 1'
#
loop_
_entity.id
_entity.type
_entity.pdbx_description
1 polymer ?
#
loop_
_entity_poly.entity_id
_entity_poly.type
_entity_poly.pdbx_seq_one_letter_code
_entity_poly.pdbx_strand_id
1 'polypeptide(L)'
;MKLLILGNHTCGNRGDSAILRGLLDAINILNPHAEVDVMSRYPVSSSWLLNRPVMGDPLFLQMKKHNSAAGVVGRVKKVLRRRYQHQVLLSRVTDTGKLRNIAIAQGFTDFVR
;
A
#
# COMPACT_ATOMS: atom_id res chain seq x y z
N MET A 1 -2.93 -19.98 -10.53
CA MET A 1 -3.63 -19.14 -9.54
C MET A 1 -2.81 -17.87 -9.36
N LYS A 2 -3.44 -16.69 -9.20
CA LYS A 2 -2.72 -15.43 -8.94
C LYS A 2 -2.96 -14.99 -7.50
N LEU A 3 -1.89 -14.70 -6.77
CA LEU A 3 -1.91 -14.29 -5.36
C LEU A 3 -1.14 -12.98 -5.20
N LEU A 4 -1.76 -11.98 -4.57
CA LEU A 4 -1.08 -10.76 -4.16
C LEU A 4 -0.97 -10.73 -2.63
N ILE A 5 0.25 -10.77 -2.12
CA ILE A 5 0.53 -10.66 -0.69
C ILE A 5 0.81 -9.19 -0.36
N LEU A 6 -0.05 -8.62 0.50
CA LEU A 6 0.09 -7.28 1.01
C LEU A 6 0.95 -7.26 2.27
N GLY A 7 2.22 -6.92 2.08
CA GLY A 7 3.17 -6.66 3.13
C GLY A 7 3.13 -5.22 3.62
N ASN A 8 3.02 -5.02 4.93
CA ASN A 8 3.36 -3.74 5.53
C ASN A 8 4.88 -3.72 5.83
N HIS A 9 5.29 -3.38 7.06
CA HIS A 9 6.64 -3.61 7.57
C HIS A 9 7.01 -5.10 7.67
N THR A 10 6.01 -5.98 7.51
CA THR A 10 6.13 -7.44 7.60
C THR A 10 7.06 -8.07 6.57
N CYS A 11 7.41 -7.35 5.51
CA CYS A 11 8.42 -7.81 4.57
C CYS A 11 9.81 -7.19 4.85
N GLY A 12 9.92 -6.21 5.74
CA GLY A 12 11.15 -5.43 5.96
C GLY A 12 11.89 -5.81 7.25
N ASN A 13 11.25 -6.54 8.16
CA ASN A 13 11.83 -7.07 9.39
C ASN A 13 12.27 -8.52 9.18
N ARG A 14 13.40 -8.93 9.76
CA ARG A 14 13.97 -10.29 9.58
C ARG A 14 13.01 -11.38 10.03
N GLY A 15 12.34 -11.21 11.18
CA GLY A 15 11.40 -12.20 11.71
C GLY A 15 10.18 -12.39 10.82
N ASP A 16 9.48 -11.29 10.51
CA ASP A 16 8.29 -11.32 9.65
C ASP A 16 8.63 -11.83 8.24
N SER A 17 9.82 -11.51 7.73
CA SER A 17 10.29 -11.99 6.43
C SER A 17 10.56 -13.49 6.42
N ALA A 18 11.05 -14.06 7.54
CA ALA A 18 11.23 -15.51 7.65
C ALA A 18 9.88 -16.25 7.61
N ILE A 19 8.87 -15.71 8.30
CA ILE A 19 7.50 -16.25 8.26
C ILE A 19 6.94 -16.18 6.84
N LEU A 20 7.05 -15.01 6.19
CA LEU A 20 6.58 -14.84 4.82
C LEU A 20 7.32 -15.73 3.83
N ARG A 21 8.63 -15.91 3.99
CA ARG A 21 9.42 -16.82 3.15
C ARG A 21 8.95 -18.27 3.30
N GLY A 22 8.71 -18.74 4.52
CA GLY A 22 8.13 -20.06 4.76
C GLY A 22 6.76 -20.24 4.09
N LEU A 23 5.91 -19.21 4.14
CA LEU A 23 4.62 -19.23 3.43
C LEU A 23 4.81 -19.29 1.90
N LEU A 24 5.71 -18.49 1.34
CA LEU A 24 6.01 -18.50 -0.09
C LEU A 24 6.55 -19.86 -0.54
N ASP A 25 7.46 -20.45 0.23
CA ASP A 25 8.03 -21.77 -0.04
C ASP A 25 6.94 -22.86 0.01
N ALA A 26 6.05 -22.81 1.01
CA ALA A 26 4.92 -23.73 1.11
C ALA A 26 3.95 -23.61 -0.08
N ILE A 27 3.63 -22.39 -0.52
CA ILE A 27 2.80 -22.16 -1.71
C ILE A 27 3.49 -22.74 -2.96
N ASN A 28 4.80 -22.51 -3.11
CA ASN A 28 5.55 -23.00 -4.26
C ASN A 28 5.63 -24.53 -4.31
N ILE A 29 5.71 -25.20 -3.16
CA ILE A 29 5.66 -26.67 -3.06
C ILE A 29 4.27 -27.21 -3.43
N LEU A 30 3.21 -26.59 -2.90
CA LEU A 30 1.83 -27.07 -3.10
C LEU A 30 1.29 -26.72 -4.49
N ASN A 31 1.72 -25.60 -5.08
CA ASN A 31 1.30 -25.16 -6.40
C ASN A 31 2.44 -24.38 -7.10
N PRO A 32 3.34 -25.09 -7.80
CA PRO A 32 4.49 -24.48 -8.49
C PRO A 32 4.10 -23.49 -9.60
N HIS A 33 2.86 -23.56 -10.09
CA HIS A 33 2.33 -22.67 -11.13
C HIS A 33 1.55 -21.48 -10.53
N ALA A 34 1.60 -21.28 -9.21
CA ALA A 34 1.03 -20.10 -8.59
C ALA A 34 1.89 -18.86 -8.90
N GLU A 35 1.30 -17.85 -9.51
CA GLU A 35 1.89 -16.53 -9.64
C GLU A 35 1.65 -15.79 -8.32
N VAL A 36 2.72 -15.58 -7.54
CA VAL A 36 2.63 -14.88 -6.25
C VAL A 36 3.40 -13.58 -6.36
N ASP A 37 2.72 -12.45 -6.20
CA ASP A 37 3.34 -11.13 -6.09
C ASP A 37 3.34 -10.66 -4.63
N VAL A 38 4.36 -9.91 -4.24
CA VAL A 38 4.46 -9.33 -2.90
C VAL A 38 4.57 -7.82 -3.04
N MET A 39 3.72 -7.08 -2.34
CA MET A 39 3.77 -5.61 -2.28
C MET A 39 4.19 -5.15 -0.87
N SER A 40 5.08 -4.16 -0.77
CA SER A 40 5.62 -3.64 0.48
C SER A 40 5.82 -2.13 0.45
N ARG A 41 5.76 -1.50 1.63
CA ARG A 41 6.18 -0.10 1.82
C ARG A 41 7.70 0.08 1.77
N TYR A 42 8.46 -1.01 1.93
CA TYR A 42 9.92 -1.05 1.98
C TYR A 42 10.48 -2.04 0.95
N PRO A 43 10.21 -1.85 -0.35
CA PRO A 43 10.46 -2.86 -1.38
C PRO A 43 11.93 -3.29 -1.47
N VAL A 44 12.87 -2.37 -1.28
CA VAL A 44 14.31 -2.66 -1.34
C VAL A 44 14.74 -3.60 -0.22
N SER A 45 14.52 -3.25 1.05
CA SER A 45 14.92 -4.14 2.14
C SER A 45 14.17 -5.46 2.11
N SER A 46 12.90 -5.44 1.69
CA SER A 46 12.09 -6.63 1.52
C SER A 46 12.58 -7.57 0.42
N SER A 47 13.04 -7.03 -0.71
CA SER A 47 13.56 -7.85 -1.79
C SER A 47 14.84 -8.58 -1.38
N TRP A 48 15.69 -7.93 -0.58
CA TRP A 48 16.88 -8.56 0.00
C TRP A 48 16.53 -9.70 0.96
N LEU A 49 15.55 -9.50 1.87
CA LEU A 49 15.19 -10.51 2.88
C LEU A 49 14.44 -11.71 2.28
N LEU A 50 13.59 -11.47 1.28
CA LEU A 50 12.82 -12.51 0.61
C LEU A 50 13.55 -13.13 -0.59
N ASN A 51 14.68 -12.56 -1.00
CA ASN A 51 15.45 -12.93 -2.19
C ASN A 51 14.60 -12.98 -3.47
N ARG A 52 13.75 -11.98 -3.67
CA ARG A 52 12.81 -11.90 -4.79
C ARG A 52 12.38 -10.46 -5.06
N PRO A 53 11.87 -10.12 -6.26
CA PRO A 53 11.27 -8.81 -6.49
C PRO A 53 10.05 -8.60 -5.58
N VAL A 54 9.93 -7.38 -5.05
CA VAL A 54 8.83 -6.92 -4.21
C VAL A 54 8.34 -5.58 -4.77
N MET A 55 7.06 -5.50 -5.06
CA MET A 55 6.40 -4.29 -5.56
C MET A 55 6.37 -3.22 -4.46
N GLY A 56 6.63 -1.97 -4.83
CA GLY A 56 6.44 -0.85 -3.93
C GLY A 56 4.96 -0.48 -3.81
N ASP A 57 4.46 -0.21 -2.61
CA ASP A 57 3.10 0.30 -2.40
C ASP A 57 2.96 1.74 -2.96
N PRO A 58 2.25 1.94 -4.08
CA PRO A 58 2.14 3.24 -4.73
C PRO A 58 1.29 4.23 -3.91
N LEU A 59 0.30 3.73 -3.17
CA LEU A 59 -0.55 4.55 -2.29
C LEU A 59 0.27 5.09 -1.12
N PHE A 60 1.14 4.26 -0.54
CA PHE A 60 2.07 4.70 0.50
C PHE A 60 3.06 5.75 -0.02
N LEU A 61 3.65 5.53 -1.21
CA LEU A 61 4.58 6.48 -1.82
C LEU A 61 3.93 7.84 -2.08
N GLN A 62 2.71 7.84 -2.59
CA GLN A 62 1.93 9.05 -2.81
C GLN A 62 1.60 9.75 -1.48
N MET A 63 1.14 8.99 -0.48
CA MET A 63 0.86 9.52 0.85
C MET A 63 2.12 10.14 1.48
N LYS A 64 3.29 9.50 1.33
CA LYS A 64 4.57 10.01 1.84
C LYS A 64 4.90 11.36 1.20
N LYS A 65 4.82 11.48 -0.13
CA LYS A 65 5.01 12.76 -0.86
C LYS A 65 4.11 13.86 -0.30
N HIS A 66 2.83 13.57 -0.13
CA HIS A 66 1.89 14.55 0.39
C HIS A 66 2.01 14.83 1.90
N ASN A 67 2.68 13.98 2.67
CA ASN A 67 2.90 14.16 4.11
C ASN A 67 4.20 14.93 4.41
N SER A 68 5.12 15.00 3.45
CA SER A 68 6.39 15.73 3.52
C SER A 68 6.29 17.20 3.12
N ALA A 69 5.08 17.72 2.91
CA ALA A 69 4.87 19.14 2.58
C ALA A 69 5.39 20.04 3.72
N ALA A 70 6.40 20.86 3.41
CA ALA A 70 7.01 21.79 4.35
C ALA A 70 6.07 22.98 4.68
N GLY A 71 6.22 23.53 5.88
CA GLY A 71 5.45 24.71 6.34
C GLY A 71 4.15 24.42 7.10
N VAL A 72 3.60 25.46 7.73
CA VAL A 72 2.42 25.38 8.60
C VAL A 72 1.17 24.98 7.82
N VAL A 73 0.97 25.55 6.63
CA VAL A 73 -0.13 25.20 5.72
C VAL A 73 -0.10 23.71 5.33
N GLY A 74 1.10 23.17 5.09
CA GLY A 74 1.30 21.74 4.80
C GLY A 74 0.86 20.85 5.96
N ARG A 75 1.17 21.24 7.20
CA ARG A 75 0.71 20.51 8.40
C ARG A 75 -0.80 20.56 8.57
N VAL A 76 -1.43 21.71 8.38
CA VAL A 76 -2.90 21.84 8.47
C VAL A 76 -3.59 20.98 7.41
N LYS A 77 -3.15 21.07 6.15
CA LYS A 77 -3.66 20.22 5.05
C LYS A 77 -3.46 18.73 5.35
N LYS A 78 -2.32 18.34 5.93
CA LYS A 78 -2.04 16.97 6.35
C LYS A 78 -3.02 16.47 7.42
N VAL A 79 -3.29 17.29 8.45
CA VAL A 79 -4.22 16.93 9.52
C VAL A 79 -5.65 16.81 8.98
N LEU A 80 -6.11 17.79 8.20
CA LEU A 80 -7.43 17.74 7.56
C LEU A 80 -7.59 16.53 6.66
N ARG A 81 -6.58 16.24 5.81
CA ARG A 81 -6.61 15.05 4.96
C ARG A 81 -6.71 13.77 5.81
N ARG A 82 -5.85 13.60 6.82
CA ARG A 82 -5.91 12.41 7.70
C ARG A 82 -7.28 12.26 8.38
N ARG A 83 -7.90 13.37 8.77
CA ARG A 83 -9.20 13.40 9.45
C ARG A 83 -10.36 13.06 8.50
N TYR A 84 -10.38 13.59 7.28
CA TYR A 84 -11.56 13.54 6.41
C TYR A 84 -11.42 12.63 5.18
N GLN A 85 -10.22 12.15 4.85
CA GLN A 85 -9.99 11.35 3.63
C GLN A 85 -10.82 10.06 3.58
N HIS A 86 -10.98 9.36 4.71
CA HIS A 86 -11.82 8.16 4.75
C HIS A 86 -13.30 8.49 4.49
N GLN A 87 -13.79 9.63 4.98
CA GLN A 87 -15.17 10.07 4.73
C GLN A 87 -15.39 10.46 3.27
N VAL A 88 -14.40 11.12 2.65
CA VAL A 88 -14.43 11.43 1.21
C VAL A 88 -14.46 10.14 0.39
N LEU A 89 -13.58 9.17 0.69
CA LEU A 89 -13.54 7.87 0.01
C LEU A 89 -14.85 7.11 0.16
N LEU A 90 -15.40 7.03 1.38
CA LEU A 90 -16.69 6.37 1.64
C LEU A 90 -17.82 7.05 0.89
N SER A 91 -17.92 8.38 0.96
CA SER A 91 -18.98 9.14 0.27
C SER A 91 -18.95 8.99 -1.26
N ARG A 92 -17.77 8.71 -1.83
CA ARG A 92 -17.57 8.45 -3.25
C ARG A 92 -17.97 7.02 -3.62
N VAL A 93 -17.65 6.04 -2.77
CA VAL A 93 -18.03 4.62 -2.99
C VAL A 93 -19.53 4.42 -2.82
N THR A 94 -20.15 5.12 -1.87
CA THR A 94 -21.59 4.98 -1.58
C THR A 94 -22.45 5.97 -2.37
N ASP A 95 -21.86 6.88 -3.15
CA ASP A 95 -22.54 8.00 -3.85
C ASP A 95 -23.40 8.93 -2.97
N THR A 96 -23.26 8.84 -1.65
CA THR A 96 -24.05 9.59 -0.66
C THR A 96 -23.26 10.74 -0.03
N GLY A 97 -23.93 11.89 0.15
CA GLY A 97 -23.42 13.00 0.95
C GLY A 97 -22.66 14.08 0.18
N LYS A 98 -22.39 15.22 0.84
CA LYS A 98 -21.78 16.41 0.23
C LYS A 98 -20.30 16.25 -0.15
N LEU A 99 -19.60 15.29 0.47
CA LEU A 99 -18.16 15.06 0.26
C LEU A 99 -17.85 14.30 -1.04
N ARG A 100 -18.87 13.73 -1.71
CA ARG A 100 -18.69 12.98 -2.98
C ARG A 100 -18.10 13.83 -4.10
N ASN A 101 -18.37 15.14 -4.10
CA ASN A 101 -17.91 16.08 -5.12
C ASN A 101 -16.44 16.52 -4.93
N ILE A 102 -15.81 16.16 -3.82
CA ILE A 102 -14.41 16.50 -3.57
C ILE A 102 -13.52 15.59 -4.41
N ALA A 103 -12.57 16.19 -5.13
CA ALA A 103 -11.58 15.44 -5.91
C ALA A 103 -10.70 14.59 -4.97
N ILE A 104 -10.62 13.29 -5.27
CA ILE A 104 -9.68 12.39 -4.59
C ILE A 104 -8.29 12.62 -5.18
N ALA A 105 -7.25 12.40 -4.37
CA ALA A 105 -5.88 12.51 -4.86
C ALA A 105 -5.63 11.54 -6.02
N GLN A 106 -4.97 12.00 -7.08
CA GLN A 106 -4.83 11.29 -8.35
C GLN A 106 -4.26 9.87 -8.23
N GLY A 107 -3.34 9.60 -7.30
CA GLY A 107 -2.82 8.24 -7.14
C GLY A 107 -3.81 7.21 -6.58
N PHE A 108 -4.98 7.61 -6.04
CA PHE A 108 -6.07 6.65 -5.80
C PHE A 108 -6.78 6.27 -7.11
N THR A 109 -6.95 7.22 -8.03
CA THR A 109 -7.53 6.93 -9.35
C THR A 109 -6.55 6.17 -10.23
N ASP A 110 -5.25 6.45 -10.12
CA ASP A 110 -4.21 5.74 -10.86
C ASP A 110 -3.98 4.32 -10.33
N PHE A 111 -4.28 4.05 -9.05
CA PHE A 111 -4.16 2.70 -8.47
C PHE A 111 -5.24 1.72 -8.95
N VAL A 112 -6.41 2.24 -9.34
CA VAL A 112 -7.54 1.43 -9.80
C VAL A 112 -7.48 1.16 -11.31
N ARG A 113 -6.72 1.96 -12.06
CA ARG A 113 -6.51 1.79 -13.51
C ARG A 113 -5.35 0.87 -13.79
#